data_AF-A0A960LRI5-F1
#
_entry.id   AF-A0A960LRI5-F1
#
_cell.length_a   1.000
_cell.length_b   1.000
_cell.length_c   1.000
_cell.angle_alpha   90.00
_cell.angle_beta   90.00
_cell.angle_gamma   90.00
#
_symmetry.space_group_name_H-M   'P 1'
#
loop_
_entity.id
_entity.type
_entity.pdbx_description
1 polymer ?
#
loop_
_entity_poly.entity_id
_entity_poly.type
_entity_poly.pdbx_seq_one_letter_code
_entity_poly.pdbx_strand_id
1 'polypeptide(L)'
;MIENNHEDLFNAAWVDVENTAIELPPLDVNQVLAEEYAGISNLSLTRTQLWDMEVRKAARPDLFITRVIRPGTARSWGRHELANGDEAFIRVSEQRQWLQPESYATVIEACYLNHREQKVTFIGLPEVEDAEGSTILASTEQPLFHVEHGVSGTEEDPHNTWRIVHLTGDPDSALSQCFDRMAKAKGLPEYVERYIEDILGVTLNRK
;
A
#
# COMPACT_ATOMS: atom_id res chain seq x y z
N MET A 1 16.97 -3.03 15.82
CA MET A 1 17.21 -2.03 14.76
C MET A 1 16.57 -2.58 13.50
N ILE A 2 15.74 -1.80 12.82
CA ILE A 2 15.24 -2.19 11.50
C ILE A 2 16.44 -2.02 10.56
N GLU A 3 16.90 -3.10 9.94
CA GLU A 3 17.94 -3.01 8.92
C GLU A 3 17.37 -2.25 7.70
N ASN A 4 18.16 -1.35 7.11
CA ASN A 4 17.75 -0.58 5.92
C ASN A 4 17.84 -1.43 4.64
N ASN A 5 17.26 -2.64 4.66
CA ASN A 5 17.31 -3.64 3.60
C ASN A 5 15.91 -4.05 3.11
N HIS A 6 14.89 -3.21 3.34
CA HIS A 6 13.50 -3.51 3.00
C HIS A 6 13.32 -3.92 1.53
N GLU A 7 13.94 -3.20 0.60
CA GLU A 7 13.85 -3.54 -0.83
C GLU A 7 14.52 -4.89 -1.15
N ASP A 8 15.64 -5.21 -0.50
CA ASP A 8 16.32 -6.49 -0.67
C ASP A 8 15.48 -7.64 -0.10
N LEU A 9 14.87 -7.45 1.07
CA LEU A 9 13.95 -8.42 1.69
C LEU A 9 12.73 -8.66 0.80
N PHE A 10 12.13 -7.59 0.27
CA PHE A 10 11.03 -7.70 -0.68
C PHE A 10 11.45 -8.49 -1.92
N ASN A 11 12.58 -8.11 -2.55
CA ASN A 11 13.05 -8.76 -3.77
C ASN A 11 13.40 -10.24 -3.56
N ALA A 12 13.99 -10.59 -2.41
CA ALA A 12 14.27 -11.96 -2.05
C ALA A 12 12.99 -12.79 -1.91
N ALA A 13 11.98 -12.27 -1.19
CA ALA A 13 10.69 -12.93 -1.06
C ALA A 13 9.95 -13.04 -2.40
N TRP A 14 10.05 -12.01 -3.26
CA TRP A 14 9.38 -11.93 -4.56
C TRP A 14 9.83 -13.00 -5.55
N VAL A 15 11.12 -13.34 -5.56
CA VAL A 15 11.69 -14.35 -6.47
C VAL A 15 11.64 -15.77 -5.91
N ASP A 16 11.23 -15.93 -4.65
CA ASP A 16 11.08 -17.22 -4.01
C ASP A 16 9.81 -17.93 -4.52
N VAL A 17 10.00 -19.12 -5.08
CA VAL A 17 8.93 -19.93 -5.69
C VAL A 17 7.99 -20.56 -4.66
N GLU A 18 8.37 -20.59 -3.39
CA GLU A 18 7.50 -21.06 -2.29
C GLU A 18 6.48 -19.97 -1.86
N ASN A 19 6.68 -18.73 -2.28
CA ASN A 19 5.79 -17.62 -1.97
C ASN A 19 4.75 -17.36 -3.06
N THR A 20 3.66 -16.69 -2.68
CA THR A 20 2.64 -16.23 -3.63
C THR A 20 2.91 -14.78 -4.00
N ALA A 21 3.61 -14.56 -5.12
CA ALA A 21 3.88 -13.23 -5.67
C ALA A 21 2.80 -12.79 -6.67
N ILE A 22 2.37 -11.53 -6.56
CA ILE A 22 1.26 -10.96 -7.34
C ILE A 22 1.58 -9.51 -7.71
N GLU A 23 1.50 -9.20 -9.00
CA GLU A 23 1.67 -7.86 -9.55
C GLU A 23 0.37 -7.40 -10.22
N LEU A 24 -0.10 -6.21 -9.87
CA LEU A 24 -1.20 -5.58 -10.60
C LEU A 24 -0.62 -4.78 -11.77
N PRO A 25 -1.33 -4.73 -12.92
CA PRO A 25 -0.95 -3.84 -14.00
C PRO A 25 -0.81 -2.39 -13.49
N PRO A 26 0.22 -1.64 -13.92
CA PRO A 26 0.31 -0.21 -13.62
C PRO A 26 -0.98 0.51 -14.01
N LEU A 27 -1.55 1.24 -13.06
CA LEU A 27 -2.81 1.96 -13.24
C LEU A 27 -2.52 3.36 -13.80
N ASP A 28 -2.98 3.64 -15.03
CA ASP A 28 -3.07 5.00 -15.54
C ASP A 28 -4.22 5.72 -14.83
N VAL A 29 -3.84 6.54 -13.85
CA VAL A 29 -4.80 7.24 -12.99
C VAL A 29 -5.57 8.29 -13.79
N ASN A 30 -4.92 8.95 -14.75
CA ASN A 30 -5.53 10.03 -15.52
C ASN A 30 -6.49 9.50 -16.59
N GLN A 31 -6.16 8.38 -17.23
CA GLN A 31 -7.09 7.68 -18.11
C GLN A 31 -8.35 7.26 -17.35
N VAL A 32 -8.20 6.62 -16.18
CA VAL A 32 -9.36 6.17 -15.39
C VAL A 32 -10.20 7.35 -14.90
N LEU A 33 -9.59 8.46 -14.50
CA LEU A 33 -10.32 9.70 -14.18
C LEU A 33 -11.17 10.19 -15.36
N ALA A 34 -10.59 10.24 -16.57
CA ALA A 34 -11.31 10.68 -17.76
C ALA A 34 -12.46 9.73 -18.15
N GLU A 35 -12.24 8.43 -18.02
CA GLU A 35 -13.17 7.38 -18.47
C GLU A 35 -14.32 7.15 -17.48
N GLU A 36 -14.04 7.09 -16.18
CA GLU A 36 -15.00 6.59 -15.17
C GLU A 36 -15.62 7.70 -14.31
N TYR A 37 -15.18 8.96 -14.42
CA TYR A 37 -15.66 10.08 -13.58
C TYR A 37 -16.17 11.28 -14.39
N ALA A 38 -17.25 11.89 -13.92
CA ALA A 38 -17.94 13.02 -14.55
C ALA A 38 -17.57 14.37 -13.92
N GLY A 39 -17.61 15.43 -14.72
CA GLY A 39 -17.48 16.81 -14.24
C GLY A 39 -16.07 17.27 -13.91
N ILE A 40 -15.04 16.46 -14.20
CA ILE A 40 -13.65 16.71 -13.82
C ILE A 40 -12.68 16.73 -15.01
N SER A 41 -13.13 17.20 -16.19
CA SER A 41 -12.36 17.15 -17.45
C SER A 41 -11.00 17.85 -17.44
N ASN A 42 -10.74 18.68 -16.43
CA ASN A 42 -9.47 19.41 -16.26
C ASN A 42 -8.62 18.87 -15.12
N LEU A 43 -9.08 17.84 -14.40
CA LEU A 43 -8.29 17.21 -13.35
C LEU A 43 -7.34 16.21 -14.01
N SER A 44 -6.05 16.44 -13.82
CA SER A 44 -4.99 15.49 -14.13
C SER A 44 -4.06 15.47 -12.93
N LEU A 45 -3.81 14.27 -12.40
CA LEU A 45 -2.82 14.09 -11.35
C LEU A 45 -1.43 14.03 -11.95
N THR A 46 -0.52 14.68 -11.24
CA THR A 46 0.91 14.63 -11.56
C THR A 46 1.60 13.49 -10.83
N ARG A 47 2.78 13.07 -11.31
CA ARG A 47 3.64 12.11 -10.60
C ARG A 47 3.96 12.59 -9.18
N THR A 48 4.29 13.86 -9.02
CA THR A 48 4.50 14.48 -7.69
C THR A 48 3.29 14.31 -6.77
N GLN A 49 2.07 14.53 -7.28
CA GLN A 49 0.85 14.37 -6.48
C GLN A 49 0.55 12.91 -6.15
N LEU A 50 0.76 11.97 -7.07
CA LEU A 50 0.63 10.54 -6.76
C LEU A 50 1.67 10.10 -5.72
N TRP A 51 2.87 10.65 -5.76
CA TRP A 51 3.89 10.34 -4.76
C TRP A 51 3.53 10.91 -3.38
N ASP A 52 3.06 12.15 -3.30
CA ASP A 52 2.56 12.73 -2.04
C ASP A 52 1.41 11.89 -1.46
N MET A 53 0.51 11.40 -2.32
CA MET A 53 -0.53 10.45 -1.91
C MET A 53 0.05 9.16 -1.31
N GLU A 54 1.01 8.51 -1.98
CA GLU A 54 1.63 7.26 -1.50
C GLU A 54 2.30 7.46 -0.14
N VAL A 55 3.03 8.57 0.04
CA VAL A 55 3.69 8.93 1.31
C VAL A 55 2.67 9.12 2.43
N ARG A 56 1.57 9.86 2.17
CA ARG A 56 0.50 10.08 3.16
C ARG A 56 -0.23 8.79 3.51
N LYS A 57 -0.57 7.97 2.52
CA LYS A 57 -1.21 6.67 2.69
C LYS A 57 -0.33 5.72 3.50
N ALA A 58 0.97 5.70 3.24
CA ALA A 58 1.92 4.88 4.00
C ALA A 58 1.87 5.21 5.50
N ALA A 59 1.90 6.50 5.83
CA ALA A 59 1.91 7.00 7.21
C ALA A 59 0.56 6.92 7.94
N ARG A 60 -0.56 7.13 7.21
CA ARG A 60 -1.94 7.21 7.75
C ARG A 60 -2.93 6.39 6.94
N PRO A 61 -2.75 5.06 6.85
CA PRO A 61 -3.61 4.21 6.01
C PRO A 61 -5.10 4.30 6.42
N ASP A 62 -5.39 4.56 7.69
CA ASP A 62 -6.75 4.76 8.21
C ASP A 62 -7.54 5.88 7.55
N LEU A 63 -6.88 6.87 6.95
CA LEU A 63 -7.53 7.97 6.25
C LEU A 63 -7.76 7.70 4.76
N PHE A 64 -6.93 6.83 4.15
CA PHE A 64 -6.90 6.65 2.70
C PHE A 64 -7.48 5.30 2.26
N ILE A 65 -7.48 4.27 3.10
CA ILE A 65 -8.02 2.94 2.80
C ILE A 65 -9.03 2.52 3.88
N THR A 66 -10.06 3.34 4.05
CA THR A 66 -11.07 3.20 5.12
C THR A 66 -11.89 1.91 5.01
N ARG A 67 -11.98 1.31 3.81
CA ARG A 67 -12.61 0.00 3.62
C ARG A 67 -11.73 -1.16 4.04
N VAL A 68 -10.41 -0.97 4.17
CA VAL A 68 -9.45 -2.02 4.53
C VAL A 68 -9.13 -1.97 6.02
N ILE A 69 -8.95 -0.77 6.58
CA ILE A 69 -8.47 -0.58 7.95
C ILE A 69 -9.64 -0.44 8.93
N ARG A 70 -9.60 -1.17 10.06
CA ARG A 70 -10.57 -0.94 11.14
C ARG A 70 -10.36 0.47 11.72
N PRO A 71 -11.41 1.32 11.78
CA PRO A 71 -11.29 2.66 12.33
C PRO A 71 -10.69 2.67 13.75
N GLY A 72 -9.75 3.58 13.98
CA GLY A 72 -9.11 3.77 15.29
C GLY A 72 -8.00 2.78 15.65
N THR A 73 -7.64 1.85 14.75
CA THR A 73 -6.59 0.84 15.03
C THR A 73 -5.22 1.16 14.45
N ALA A 74 -5.16 2.05 13.45
CA ALA A 74 -3.89 2.41 12.82
C ALA A 74 -3.00 3.21 13.77
N ARG A 75 -1.75 2.77 13.89
CA ARG A 75 -0.69 3.41 14.66
C ARG A 75 0.58 3.41 13.82
N SER A 76 1.36 4.48 13.88
CA SER A 76 2.68 4.53 13.28
C SER A 76 3.65 5.27 14.21
N TRP A 77 4.90 4.80 14.26
CA TRP A 77 5.92 5.35 15.15
C TRP A 77 7.32 5.07 14.63
N GLY A 78 8.32 5.64 15.31
CA GLY A 78 9.72 5.43 14.98
C GLY A 78 10.14 6.04 13.63
N ARG A 79 9.38 7.01 13.10
CA ARG A 79 9.73 7.69 11.85
C ARG A 79 11.02 8.47 12.00
N HIS A 80 11.96 8.17 11.10
CA HIS A 80 13.25 8.85 11.03
C HIS A 80 13.74 8.91 9.58
N GLU A 81 14.54 9.94 9.29
CA GLU A 81 15.21 10.12 8.01
C GLU A 81 16.53 9.34 8.02
N LEU A 82 16.86 8.76 6.87
CA LEU A 82 18.09 8.05 6.60
C LEU A 82 19.11 8.98 5.94
N ALA A 83 20.38 8.57 5.94
CA ALA A 83 21.47 9.43 5.41
C ALA A 83 21.31 9.81 3.93
N ASN A 84 20.53 9.06 3.15
CA ASN A 84 20.21 9.32 1.75
C ASN A 84 18.94 10.16 1.53
N GLY A 85 18.30 10.61 2.61
CA GLY A 85 17.06 11.40 2.58
C GLY A 85 15.78 10.56 2.51
N ASP A 86 15.89 9.23 2.48
CA ASP A 86 14.74 8.32 2.58
C ASP A 86 14.24 8.24 4.02
N GLU A 87 13.07 7.65 4.21
CA GLU A 87 12.49 7.50 5.55
C GLU A 87 12.15 6.05 5.87
N ALA A 88 12.20 5.71 7.16
CA ALA A 88 11.71 4.45 7.67
C ALA A 88 10.85 4.64 8.92
N PHE A 89 9.82 3.80 9.09
CA PHE A 89 8.98 3.76 10.28
C PHE A 89 8.27 2.42 10.43
N ILE A 90 7.65 2.18 11.58
CA ILE A 90 6.74 1.07 11.80
C ILE A 90 5.31 1.56 11.69
N ARG A 91 4.44 0.75 11.09
CA ARG A 91 2.99 0.89 11.25
C ARG A 91 2.33 -0.42 11.68
N VAL A 92 1.26 -0.29 12.45
CA VAL A 92 0.39 -1.38 12.87
C VAL A 92 -1.05 -0.98 12.62
N SER A 93 -1.86 -1.92 12.16
CA SER A 93 -3.30 -1.72 11.98
C SER A 93 -4.04 -3.04 12.02
N GLU A 94 -5.34 -3.00 12.34
CA GLU A 94 -6.22 -4.12 12.05
C GLU A 94 -6.75 -3.95 10.63
N GLN A 95 -6.46 -4.91 9.75
CA GLN A 95 -6.85 -4.88 8.34
C GLN A 95 -7.81 -6.02 8.03
N ARG A 96 -8.75 -5.80 7.10
CA ARG A 96 -9.57 -6.87 6.56
C ARG A 96 -8.68 -7.95 5.95
N GLN A 97 -9.00 -9.21 6.22
CA GLN A 97 -8.24 -10.32 5.68
C GLN A 97 -8.53 -10.49 4.18
N TRP A 98 -7.51 -10.88 3.40
CA TRP A 98 -7.63 -10.99 1.94
C TRP A 98 -8.67 -12.02 1.48
N LEU A 99 -8.76 -13.16 2.15
CA LEU A 99 -9.70 -14.24 1.82
C LEU A 99 -10.97 -14.22 2.69
N GLN A 100 -10.97 -13.46 3.78
CA GLN A 100 -12.10 -13.33 4.72
C GLN A 100 -12.38 -11.85 5.01
N PRO A 101 -12.93 -11.09 4.06
CA PRO A 101 -13.03 -9.63 4.15
C PRO A 101 -13.97 -9.11 5.27
N GLU A 102 -14.76 -9.98 5.90
CA GLU A 102 -15.58 -9.64 7.07
C GLU A 102 -14.80 -9.72 8.39
N SER A 103 -13.62 -10.33 8.37
CA SER A 103 -12.73 -10.51 9.52
C SER A 103 -11.57 -9.55 9.47
N TYR A 104 -11.11 -9.10 10.63
CA TYR A 104 -9.93 -8.25 10.77
C TYR A 104 -8.77 -9.02 11.38
N ALA A 105 -7.56 -8.72 10.94
CA ALA A 105 -6.32 -9.29 11.43
C ALA A 105 -5.31 -8.17 11.74
N THR A 106 -4.55 -8.30 12.83
CA THR A 106 -3.43 -7.41 13.12
C THR A 106 -2.34 -7.60 12.09
N VAL A 107 -1.98 -6.52 11.40
CA VAL A 107 -0.87 -6.44 10.44
C VAL A 107 0.15 -5.45 10.98
N ILE A 108 1.41 -5.86 10.96
CA ILE A 108 2.58 -5.06 11.37
C ILE A 108 3.48 -4.93 10.15
N GLU A 109 3.85 -3.70 9.79
CA GLU A 109 4.69 -3.43 8.63
C GLU A 109 5.82 -2.48 9.00
N ALA A 110 7.06 -2.87 8.67
CA ALA A 110 8.18 -1.95 8.57
C ALA A 110 8.14 -1.26 7.21
N CYS A 111 8.00 0.06 7.22
CA CYS A 111 7.82 0.91 6.06
C CYS A 111 9.14 1.57 5.70
N TYR A 112 9.48 1.56 4.41
CA TYR A 112 10.61 2.29 3.83
C TYR A 112 10.12 3.11 2.64
N LEU A 113 10.42 4.41 2.66
CA LEU A 113 10.00 5.37 1.65
C LEU A 113 11.22 5.80 0.85
N ASN A 114 11.35 5.26 -0.36
CA ASN A 114 12.37 5.64 -1.32
C ASN A 114 11.90 6.87 -2.08
N HIS A 115 12.33 8.06 -1.67
CA HIS A 115 11.87 9.31 -2.27
C HIS A 115 12.45 9.54 -3.66
N ARG A 116 13.64 8.99 -3.93
CA ARG A 116 14.29 9.09 -5.23
C ARG A 116 13.53 8.31 -6.30
N GLU A 117 13.22 7.05 -6.02
CA GLU A 117 12.51 6.17 -6.96
C GLU A 117 10.99 6.28 -6.83
N GLN A 118 10.49 7.06 -5.85
CA GLN A 118 9.08 7.25 -5.52
C GLN A 118 8.33 5.93 -5.32
N LYS A 119 8.85 5.18 -4.35
CA LYS A 119 8.43 3.83 -4.04
C LYS A 119 8.34 3.64 -2.53
N VAL A 120 7.31 2.93 -2.08
CA VAL A 120 7.16 2.53 -0.68
C VAL A 120 7.23 1.02 -0.59
N THR A 121 8.11 0.51 0.26
CA THR A 121 8.22 -0.91 0.56
C THR A 121 7.76 -1.18 1.98
N PHE A 122 6.87 -2.16 2.14
CA PHE A 122 6.30 -2.60 3.41
C PHE A 122 6.75 -4.04 3.66
N ILE A 123 7.45 -4.27 4.76
CA ILE A 123 7.87 -5.60 5.19
C ILE A 123 7.00 -6.03 6.36
N GLY A 124 6.13 -7.02 6.12
CA GLY A 124 5.35 -7.67 7.16
C GLY A 124 6.24 -8.29 8.24
N LEU A 125 5.97 -7.96 9.50
CA LEU A 125 6.69 -8.46 10.66
C LEU A 125 5.78 -9.37 11.52
N PRO A 126 6.31 -10.45 12.12
CA PRO A 126 5.54 -11.28 13.04
C PRO A 126 5.27 -10.58 14.38
N GLU A 127 6.17 -9.69 14.82
CA GLU A 127 6.06 -8.96 16.07
C GLU A 127 6.85 -7.65 16.04
N VAL A 128 6.48 -6.72 16.91
CA VAL A 128 7.23 -5.48 17.17
C VAL A 128 6.99 -5.01 18.60
N GLU A 129 7.92 -4.24 19.16
CA GLU A 129 7.69 -3.50 20.41
C GLU A 129 7.17 -2.09 20.11
N ASP A 130 6.15 -1.65 20.85
CA ASP A 130 5.71 -0.26 20.81
C ASP A 130 6.61 0.67 21.66
N ALA A 131 6.29 1.96 21.67
CA ALA A 131 7.08 2.96 22.37
C ALA A 131 7.08 2.75 23.90
N GLU A 132 6.07 2.05 24.43
CA GLU A 132 5.91 1.69 25.82
C GLU A 132 6.63 0.37 26.18
N GLY A 133 7.25 -0.30 25.18
CA GLY A 133 7.93 -1.58 25.34
C GLY A 133 6.99 -2.78 25.39
N SER A 134 5.73 -2.62 24.99
CA SER A 134 4.78 -3.72 24.89
C SER A 134 4.94 -4.44 23.55
N THR A 135 5.01 -5.77 23.57
CA THR A 135 5.06 -6.59 22.37
C THR A 135 3.68 -6.64 21.70
N ILE A 136 3.64 -6.32 20.41
CA ILE A 136 2.48 -6.48 19.54
C ILE A 136 2.78 -7.65 18.60
N LEU A 137 1.84 -8.58 18.49
CA LEU A 137 1.94 -9.74 17.59
C LEU A 137 1.05 -9.54 16.36
N ALA A 138 1.56 -9.89 15.19
CA ALA A 138 0.75 -10.02 13.99
C ALA A 138 -0.19 -11.22 14.12
N SER A 139 -1.36 -11.13 13.48
CA SER A 139 -2.27 -12.26 13.43
C SER A 139 -1.69 -13.38 12.56
N THR A 140 -1.93 -14.63 12.96
CA THR A 140 -1.59 -15.82 12.19
C THR A 140 -2.75 -16.32 11.32
N GLU A 141 -3.87 -15.58 11.26
CA GLU A 141 -5.07 -15.97 10.49
C GLU A 141 -4.93 -15.73 8.98
N GLN A 142 -3.90 -14.99 8.57
CA GLN A 142 -3.47 -14.88 7.18
C GLN A 142 -1.93 -14.89 7.12
N PRO A 143 -1.32 -15.27 5.98
CA PRO A 143 0.12 -15.22 5.82
C PRO A 143 0.67 -13.81 6.05
N LEU A 144 1.88 -13.72 6.59
CA LEU A 144 2.67 -12.50 6.49
C LEU A 144 2.86 -12.16 5.02
N PHE A 145 2.99 -10.88 4.72
CA PHE A 145 3.19 -10.42 3.35
C PHE A 145 4.10 -9.21 3.30
N HIS A 146 4.70 -8.98 2.14
CA HIS A 146 5.44 -7.76 1.82
C HIS A 146 4.75 -7.07 0.67
N VAL A 147 4.72 -5.74 0.69
CA VAL A 147 4.04 -4.94 -0.32
C VAL A 147 4.99 -3.90 -0.86
N GLU A 148 4.90 -3.62 -2.15
CA GLU A 148 5.54 -2.48 -2.77
C GLU A 148 4.50 -1.67 -3.52
N HIS A 149 4.43 -0.37 -3.21
CA HIS A 149 3.67 0.60 -3.98
C HIS A 149 4.63 1.58 -4.62
N GLY A 150 4.22 2.22 -5.71
CA GLY A 150 5.03 3.30 -6.26
C GLY A 150 4.31 4.10 -7.32
N VAL A 151 5.08 5.01 -7.88
CA VAL A 151 4.68 5.80 -9.03
C VAL A 151 5.69 5.58 -10.14
N SER A 152 5.24 5.18 -11.32
CA SER A 152 6.04 5.11 -12.55
C SER A 152 5.52 6.14 -13.57
N GLY A 153 6.10 6.18 -14.76
CA GLY A 153 5.74 7.19 -15.78
C GLY A 153 6.32 8.58 -15.52
N THR A 154 5.82 9.56 -16.27
CA THR A 154 6.31 10.96 -16.27
C THR A 154 5.48 11.85 -15.35
N GLU A 155 5.88 13.12 -15.18
CA GLU A 155 5.11 14.07 -14.36
C GLU A 155 3.67 14.24 -14.85
N GLU A 156 3.47 14.30 -16.16
CA GLU A 156 2.16 14.51 -16.78
C GLU A 156 1.42 13.22 -17.15
N ASP A 157 2.12 12.08 -17.14
CA ASP A 157 1.58 10.75 -17.43
C ASP A 157 2.03 9.73 -16.36
N PRO A 158 1.54 9.88 -15.11
CA PRO A 158 1.97 9.04 -14.01
C PRO A 158 1.10 7.79 -13.89
N HIS A 159 1.75 6.67 -13.56
CA HIS A 159 1.09 5.40 -13.33
C HIS A 159 1.30 4.96 -11.88
N ASN A 160 0.23 4.50 -11.22
CA ASN A 160 0.36 3.90 -9.89
C ASN A 160 0.73 2.42 -10.01
N THR A 161 1.76 1.98 -9.31
CA THR A 161 2.26 0.60 -9.33
C THR A 161 2.01 -0.09 -8.01
N TRP A 162 1.74 -1.40 -8.06
CA TRP A 162 1.39 -2.19 -6.88
C TRP A 162 1.81 -3.65 -7.01
N ARG A 163 2.56 -4.15 -6.03
CA ARG A 163 3.05 -5.53 -5.95
C ARG A 163 2.92 -6.06 -4.52
N ILE A 164 2.57 -7.33 -4.37
CA ILE A 164 2.54 -8.02 -3.08
C ILE A 164 3.15 -9.41 -3.20
N VAL A 165 3.83 -9.84 -2.14
CA VAL A 165 4.23 -11.23 -1.97
C VAL A 165 3.77 -11.74 -0.62
N HIS A 166 3.01 -12.83 -0.63
CA HIS A 166 2.60 -13.52 0.59
C HIS A 166 3.58 -14.64 0.91
N LEU A 167 4.01 -14.69 2.16
CA LEU A 167 4.95 -15.68 2.70
C LEU A 167 4.19 -16.97 3.03
N THR A 168 3.78 -17.71 2.00
CA THR A 168 2.85 -18.84 2.12
C THR A 168 3.55 -20.19 2.32
N GLY A 169 4.82 -20.33 1.93
CA GLY A 169 5.56 -21.60 1.94
C GLY A 169 5.11 -22.62 0.88
N ASP A 170 3.94 -22.39 0.27
CA ASP A 170 3.45 -23.03 -0.95
C ASP A 170 2.55 -22.01 -1.68
N PRO A 171 2.61 -21.86 -3.02
CA PRO A 171 1.76 -20.91 -3.74
C PRO A 171 0.25 -21.13 -3.54
N ASP A 172 -0.45 -20.06 -3.14
CA ASP A 172 -1.88 -20.07 -2.84
C ASP A 172 -2.70 -19.48 -3.99
N SER A 173 -3.35 -20.36 -4.75
CA SER A 173 -4.20 -19.97 -5.88
C SER A 173 -5.43 -19.13 -5.49
N ALA A 174 -5.94 -19.25 -4.25
CA ALA A 174 -7.09 -18.48 -3.80
C ALA A 174 -6.71 -17.00 -3.61
N LEU A 175 -5.49 -16.74 -3.10
CA LEU A 175 -4.92 -15.40 -3.06
C LEU A 175 -4.76 -14.84 -4.46
N SER A 176 -4.10 -15.56 -5.39
CA SER A 176 -3.96 -15.10 -6.77
C SER A 176 -5.29 -14.72 -7.42
N GLN A 177 -6.31 -15.56 -7.26
CA GLN A 177 -7.67 -15.28 -7.79
C GLN A 177 -8.33 -14.08 -7.11
N CYS A 178 -8.03 -13.80 -5.85
CA CYS A 178 -8.53 -12.63 -5.15
C CYS A 178 -8.02 -11.34 -5.80
N PHE A 179 -6.71 -11.28 -6.05
CA PHE A 179 -6.09 -10.12 -6.68
C PHE A 179 -6.42 -10.00 -8.16
N ASP A 180 -6.63 -11.09 -8.89
CA ASP A 180 -7.15 -11.05 -10.27
C ASP A 180 -8.51 -10.36 -10.35
N ARG A 181 -9.37 -10.51 -9.34
CA ARG A 181 -10.64 -9.78 -9.27
C ARG A 181 -10.42 -8.30 -8.97
N MET A 182 -9.47 -7.99 -8.09
CA MET A 182 -9.10 -6.62 -7.75
C MET A 182 -8.52 -5.86 -8.95
N ALA A 183 -7.67 -6.50 -9.76
CA ALA A 183 -7.09 -5.95 -10.99
C ALA A 183 -8.15 -5.56 -12.03
N LYS A 184 -9.34 -6.16 -11.96
CA LYS A 184 -10.47 -5.93 -12.89
C LYS A 184 -11.51 -4.97 -12.31
N ALA A 185 -11.30 -4.45 -11.10
CA ALA A 185 -12.20 -3.49 -10.50
C ALA A 185 -12.20 -2.18 -11.30
N LYS A 186 -13.39 -1.59 -11.48
CA LYS A 186 -13.56 -0.33 -12.19
C LYS A 186 -13.37 0.88 -11.27
N GLY A 187 -12.94 1.98 -11.87
CA GLY A 187 -12.69 3.24 -11.19
C GLY A 187 -11.34 3.24 -10.48
N LEU A 188 -11.08 4.33 -9.76
CA LEU A 188 -9.87 4.49 -8.99
C LEU A 188 -9.91 3.65 -7.70
N PRO A 189 -8.73 3.20 -7.22
CA PRO A 189 -8.56 2.72 -5.86
C PRO A 189 -8.98 3.77 -4.85
N GLU A 190 -9.52 3.33 -3.71
CA GLU A 190 -10.06 4.20 -2.66
C GLU A 190 -9.06 5.29 -2.23
N TYR A 191 -7.78 4.94 -2.09
CA TYR A 191 -6.76 5.89 -1.65
C TYR A 191 -6.51 7.04 -2.62
N VAL A 192 -6.70 6.83 -3.92
CA VAL A 192 -6.58 7.90 -4.92
C VAL A 192 -7.81 8.80 -4.84
N GLU A 193 -9.01 8.22 -4.73
CA GLU A 193 -10.25 8.99 -4.57
C GLU A 193 -10.19 9.87 -3.33
N ARG A 194 -9.79 9.30 -2.18
CA ARG A 194 -9.63 10.03 -0.92
C ARG A 194 -8.61 11.15 -1.02
N TYR A 195 -7.49 10.92 -1.70
CA TYR A 195 -6.51 11.99 -1.90
C TYR A 195 -7.09 13.15 -2.72
N ILE A 196 -7.81 12.86 -3.81
CA ILE A 196 -8.44 13.88 -4.64
C ILE A 196 -9.49 14.66 -3.85
N GLU A 197 -10.35 13.97 -3.10
CA GLU A 197 -11.46 14.60 -2.39
C GLU A 197 -10.99 15.35 -1.14
N ASP A 198 -10.19 14.70 -0.29
CA ASP A 198 -9.86 15.21 1.04
C ASP A 198 -8.62 16.12 1.03
N ILE A 199 -7.68 15.93 0.08
CA ILE A 199 -6.44 16.72 0.01
C ILE A 199 -6.51 17.78 -1.10
N LEU A 200 -6.96 17.40 -2.31
CA LEU A 200 -7.09 18.36 -3.42
C LEU A 200 -8.41 19.13 -3.40
N GLY A 201 -9.39 18.70 -2.60
CA GLY A 201 -10.68 19.40 -2.44
C GLY A 201 -11.59 19.28 -3.67
N VAL A 202 -11.42 18.23 -4.48
CA VAL A 202 -12.22 18.01 -5.69
C VAL A 202 -13.21 16.88 -5.46
N THR A 203 -14.50 17.18 -5.59
CA THR A 203 -15.55 16.16 -5.49
C THR A 203 -15.56 15.24 -6.71
N LEU A 204 -15.49 13.94 -6.49
CA LEU A 204 -15.56 12.93 -7.54
C LEU A 204 -17.01 12.45 -7.73
N ASN A 205 -17.43 12.32 -8.98
CA ASN A 205 -18.72 11.74 -9.34
C ASN A 205 -18.47 10.60 -10.32
N ARG A 206 -18.63 9.35 -9.88
CA ARG A 206 -18.54 8.17 -10.77
C ARG A 206 -19.67 8.19 -11.79
N LYS A 207 -19.38 7.80 -13.04
CA LYS A 207 -20.36 7.69 -14.13
C LYS A 207 -21.30 6.50 -13.99
#